data_AF-A0A7S0HDC2-F1
#
_entry.id   AF-A0A7S0HDC2-F1
#
_cell.length_a   1.000
_cell.length_b   1.000
_cell.length_c   1.000
_cell.angle_alpha   90.00
_cell.angle_beta   90.00
_cell.angle_gamma   90.00
#
_symmetry.space_group_name_H-M   'P 1'
#
loop_
_entity.id
_entity.type
_entity.pdbx_description
1 polymer ?
#
loop_
_entity_poly.entity_id
_entity_poly.type
_entity_poly.pdbx_seq_one_letter_code
_entity_poly.pdbx_strand_id
1 'polypeptide(L)'
;RALLQEAMSKRGRDGGEVEIARLAVGPSQSYCGAFPKFSQPKEVACFSRSADRAVTFDRQALRPYRPPALPAPLDVGFETYVPKSAKEEEPAPLKDVLDALAHKKVDPHAHHFVTFRNNLNKIMLTPFNARDDWEMGVQRVGDTGCIHLQVRETARKAQEEAAAAEAAAEAARHRVEAAEKVAAAEAEAKVREQARAAAVAQSKLLGGSANAPGSPSLSAATDESLSLGQTDSEASAVW
;
A
#
# COMPACT_ATOMS: atom_id res chain seq x y z
N ARG A 1 -18.55 -15.03 -37.79
CA ARG A 1 -18.21 -16.44 -37.42
C ARG A 1 -17.03 -16.95 -38.26
N ALA A 2 -17.06 -16.81 -39.60
CA ALA A 2 -15.95 -17.21 -40.48
C ALA A 2 -14.62 -16.45 -40.23
N LEU A 3 -14.65 -15.12 -40.06
CA LEU A 3 -13.45 -14.31 -39.79
C LEU A 3 -12.72 -14.70 -38.48
N LEU A 4 -13.49 -15.05 -37.45
CA LEU A 4 -12.94 -15.51 -36.17
C LEU A 4 -12.31 -16.91 -36.27
N GLN A 5 -12.90 -17.82 -37.06
CA GLN A 5 -12.34 -19.15 -37.30
C GLN A 5 -11.06 -19.10 -38.13
N GLU A 6 -11.01 -18.24 -39.15
CA GLU A 6 -9.82 -18.07 -39.98
C GLU A 6 -8.65 -17.45 -39.21
N ALA A 7 -8.92 -16.44 -38.37
CA ALA A 7 -7.92 -15.82 -37.50
C ALA A 7 -7.41 -16.79 -36.42
N MET A 8 -8.24 -17.73 -35.95
CA MET A 8 -7.83 -18.77 -35.00
C MET A 8 -7.02 -19.89 -35.66
N SER A 9 -7.23 -20.18 -36.95
CA SER A 9 -6.48 -21.21 -37.68
C SER A 9 -5.06 -20.76 -38.09
N LYS A 10 -4.87 -19.46 -38.36
CA LYS A 10 -3.54 -18.85 -38.60
C LYS A 10 -2.66 -18.74 -37.34
N ARG A 11 -3.26 -18.91 -36.16
CA ARG A 11 -2.65 -18.72 -34.84
C ARG A 11 -1.57 -19.76 -34.48
N GLY A 12 -1.47 -20.86 -35.24
CA GLY A 12 -0.52 -21.94 -34.95
C GLY A 12 0.88 -21.77 -35.56
N ARG A 13 1.17 -20.70 -36.32
CA ARG A 13 2.39 -20.65 -37.16
C ARG A 13 3.27 -19.41 -37.02
N ASP A 14 2.74 -18.27 -36.60
CA ASP A 14 3.53 -17.06 -36.29
C ASP A 14 2.96 -16.41 -35.03
N GLY A 15 3.77 -16.32 -33.97
CA GLY A 15 3.37 -15.81 -32.64
C GLY A 15 3.13 -14.30 -32.58
N GLY A 16 2.67 -13.66 -33.67
CA GLY A 16 2.37 -12.23 -33.72
C GLY A 16 0.95 -11.91 -33.22
N GLU A 17 0.80 -10.76 -32.55
CA GLU A 17 -0.52 -10.22 -32.22
C GLU A 17 -1.32 -9.93 -33.51
N VAL A 18 -2.49 -10.55 -33.64
CA VAL A 18 -3.38 -10.33 -34.79
C VAL A 18 -4.45 -9.33 -34.38
N GLU A 19 -4.47 -8.16 -35.02
CA GLU A 19 -5.57 -7.21 -34.89
C GLU A 19 -6.83 -7.79 -35.54
N ILE A 20 -7.86 -8.06 -34.74
CA ILE A 20 -9.12 -8.67 -35.21
C ILE A 20 -10.16 -7.60 -35.56
N ALA A 21 -10.14 -6.47 -34.83
CA ALA A 21 -11.04 -5.35 -35.03
C ALA A 21 -10.47 -4.09 -34.38
N ARG A 22 -10.87 -2.93 -34.92
CA ARG A 22 -10.58 -1.61 -34.36
C ARG A 22 -11.88 -0.90 -34.04
N LEU A 23 -12.01 -0.44 -32.81
CA LEU A 23 -13.13 0.40 -32.39
C LEU A 23 -12.64 1.85 -32.28
N ALA A 24 -13.25 2.76 -33.02
CA ALA A 24 -13.00 4.19 -32.82
C ALA A 24 -13.57 4.59 -31.46
N VAL A 25 -12.71 5.15 -30.60
CA VAL A 25 -13.05 5.61 -29.23
C VAL A 25 -13.08 7.14 -29.10
N GLY A 26 -12.83 7.84 -30.21
CA GLY A 26 -12.85 9.29 -30.29
C GLY A 26 -13.44 9.77 -31.62
N PRO A 27 -13.85 11.04 -31.70
CA PRO A 27 -13.77 12.05 -30.64
C PRO A 27 -14.88 11.81 -29.58
N SER A 28 -14.70 12.28 -28.34
CA SER A 28 -15.65 12.00 -27.24
C SER A 28 -17.08 12.49 -27.54
N GLN A 29 -17.20 13.51 -28.38
CA GLN A 29 -18.47 14.04 -28.88
C GLN A 29 -19.29 13.01 -29.66
N SER A 30 -18.66 11.97 -30.21
CA SER A 30 -19.37 10.86 -30.87
C SER A 30 -20.26 10.06 -29.91
N TYR A 31 -20.05 10.20 -28.59
CA TYR A 31 -20.85 9.58 -27.54
C TYR A 31 -21.83 10.56 -26.87
N CYS A 32 -21.99 11.78 -27.41
CA CYS A 32 -22.99 12.75 -26.95
C CYS A 32 -24.39 12.35 -27.39
N GLY A 33 -24.96 11.35 -26.72
CA GLY A 33 -26.34 10.89 -26.89
C GLY A 33 -27.14 10.92 -25.60
N ALA A 34 -28.33 10.35 -25.63
CA ALA A 34 -29.10 10.10 -24.41
C ALA A 34 -28.32 9.17 -23.46
N PHE A 35 -28.43 9.42 -22.15
CA PHE A 35 -27.81 8.56 -21.15
C PHE A 35 -28.38 7.13 -21.27
N PRO A 36 -27.53 6.10 -21.38
CA PRO A 36 -28.00 4.73 -21.56
C PRO A 36 -28.74 4.24 -20.31
N LYS A 37 -29.56 3.20 -20.47
CA LYS A 37 -30.18 2.54 -19.32
C LYS A 37 -29.08 1.95 -18.42
N PHE A 38 -29.00 2.43 -17.19
CA PHE A 38 -28.08 1.93 -16.18
C PHE A 38 -28.88 1.48 -14.96
N SER A 39 -28.85 0.19 -14.66
CA SER A 39 -29.56 -0.36 -13.51
C SER A 39 -28.83 -0.03 -12.21
N GLN A 40 -29.59 0.09 -11.12
CA GLN A 40 -29.01 0.25 -9.79
C GLN A 40 -28.18 -0.99 -9.42
N PRO A 41 -26.87 -0.84 -9.10
CA PRO A 41 -26.05 -1.96 -8.66
C PRO A 41 -26.62 -2.62 -7.40
N LYS A 42 -26.62 -3.95 -7.38
CA LYS A 42 -27.01 -4.76 -6.22
C LYS A 42 -25.85 -5.64 -5.83
N GLU A 43 -25.59 -5.70 -4.54
CA GLU A 43 -24.57 -6.60 -4.01
C GLU A 43 -25.12 -8.02 -3.94
N VAL A 44 -24.37 -8.99 -4.47
CA VAL A 44 -24.79 -10.41 -4.56
C VAL A 44 -23.84 -11.34 -3.81
N ALA A 45 -22.58 -10.94 -3.64
CA ALA A 45 -21.56 -11.66 -2.89
C ALA A 45 -20.52 -10.68 -2.35
N CYS A 46 -19.79 -11.11 -1.33
CA CYS A 46 -18.68 -10.38 -0.75
C CYS A 46 -17.61 -11.37 -0.28
N PHE A 47 -16.37 -10.89 -0.22
CA PHE A 47 -15.27 -11.61 0.39
C PHE A 47 -14.32 -10.61 1.05
N SER A 48 -13.57 -11.09 2.02
CA SER A 48 -12.55 -10.36 2.75
C SER A 48 -11.18 -10.97 2.45
N ARG A 49 -10.15 -10.13 2.50
CA ARG A 49 -8.76 -10.56 2.40
C ARG A 49 -8.03 -10.09 3.65
N SER A 50 -7.43 -11.01 4.37
CA SER A 50 -6.64 -10.74 5.57
C SER A 50 -5.22 -10.26 5.23
N ALA A 51 -4.44 -9.88 6.24
CA ALA A 51 -3.06 -9.42 6.06
C ALA A 51 -2.13 -10.53 5.54
N ASP A 52 -2.38 -11.78 5.95
CA ASP A 52 -1.78 -13.01 5.42
C ASP A 52 -2.38 -13.44 4.07
N ARG A 53 -3.24 -12.60 3.48
CA ARG A 53 -3.87 -12.77 2.17
C ARG A 53 -4.81 -13.95 2.04
N ALA A 54 -5.18 -14.58 3.15
CA ALA A 54 -6.25 -15.55 3.17
C ALA A 54 -7.57 -14.89 2.74
N VAL A 55 -8.29 -15.59 1.88
CA VAL A 55 -9.59 -15.15 1.37
C VAL A 55 -10.67 -15.85 2.19
N THR A 56 -11.60 -15.05 2.71
CA THR A 56 -12.76 -15.52 3.46
C THR A 56 -14.02 -14.95 2.83
N PHE A 57 -15.10 -15.72 2.74
CA PHE A 57 -16.33 -15.29 2.06
C PHE A 57 -17.31 -14.58 3.01
N ASP A 58 -16.78 -13.59 3.72
CA ASP A 58 -17.49 -12.78 4.72
C ASP A 58 -17.14 -11.28 4.60
N ARG A 59 -17.54 -10.48 5.60
CA ARG A 59 -17.30 -9.04 5.68
C ARG A 59 -16.31 -8.63 6.77
N GLN A 60 -15.47 -9.53 7.27
CA GLN A 60 -14.61 -9.22 8.40
C GLN A 60 -13.62 -8.07 8.12
N ALA A 61 -13.23 -7.85 6.85
CA ALA A 61 -12.37 -6.73 6.45
C ALA A 61 -13.12 -5.41 6.23
N LEU A 62 -14.46 -5.40 6.33
CA LEU A 62 -15.27 -4.18 6.14
C LEU A 62 -15.11 -3.26 7.35
N ARG A 63 -14.60 -2.05 7.11
CA ARG A 63 -14.42 -1.04 8.16
C ARG A 63 -15.60 -0.07 8.20
N PRO A 64 -16.15 0.24 9.37
CA PRO A 64 -17.15 1.29 9.49
C PRO A 64 -16.53 2.66 9.17
N TYR A 65 -17.29 3.51 8.50
CA TYR A 65 -16.89 4.89 8.27
C TYR A 65 -16.80 5.64 9.60
N ARG A 66 -15.66 6.31 9.83
CA ARG A 66 -15.45 7.21 10.97
C ARG A 66 -14.96 8.55 10.42
N PRO A 67 -15.71 9.66 10.64
CA PRO A 67 -15.27 10.97 10.17
C PRO A 67 -13.98 11.37 10.90
N PRO A 68 -12.95 11.87 10.20
CA PRO A 68 -11.72 12.29 10.84
C PRO A 68 -11.92 13.62 11.57
N ALA A 69 -11.23 13.80 12.70
CA ALA A 69 -11.04 15.13 13.28
C ALA A 69 -9.95 15.86 12.48
N LEU A 70 -10.27 17.06 11.98
CA LEU A 70 -9.33 17.86 11.18
C LEU A 70 -8.74 19.00 12.01
N PRO A 71 -7.45 19.34 11.82
CA PRO A 71 -6.49 18.73 10.89
C PRO A 71 -5.97 17.37 11.41
N ALA A 72 -5.83 16.38 10.52
CA ALA A 72 -5.27 15.08 10.83
C ALA A 72 -3.86 14.95 10.21
N PRO A 73 -2.82 14.61 10.99
CA PRO A 73 -1.49 14.34 10.44
C PRO A 73 -1.53 13.04 9.62
N LEU A 74 -1.07 13.11 8.36
CA LEU A 74 -1.09 11.98 7.41
C LEU A 74 0.21 11.16 7.40
N ASP A 75 1.23 11.66 8.08
CA ASP A 75 2.56 11.07 8.23
C ASP A 75 2.65 10.09 9.40
N VAL A 76 1.76 10.20 10.39
CA VAL A 76 1.72 9.30 11.55
C VAL A 76 1.44 7.86 11.12
N GLY A 77 2.33 6.93 11.47
CA GLY A 77 2.18 5.51 11.16
C GLY A 77 2.86 5.08 9.85
N PHE A 78 3.44 6.02 9.08
CA PHE A 78 4.13 5.71 7.82
C PHE A 78 5.35 4.80 8.03
N GLU A 79 6.02 4.92 9.18
CA GLU A 79 7.14 4.08 9.59
C GLU A 79 6.77 2.60 9.77
N THR A 80 5.50 2.31 10.05
CA THR A 80 4.97 0.94 10.19
C THR A 80 4.20 0.47 8.94
N TYR A 81 4.18 1.29 7.89
CA TYR A 81 3.43 0.98 6.67
C TYR A 81 3.99 -0.27 5.97
N VAL A 82 3.12 -1.25 5.77
CA VAL A 82 3.43 -2.46 5.00
C VAL A 82 2.81 -2.30 3.60
N PRO A 83 3.63 -2.08 2.55
CA PRO A 83 3.10 -1.98 1.20
C PRO A 83 2.56 -3.31 0.71
N LYS A 84 1.62 -3.26 -0.22
CA LYS A 84 1.17 -4.44 -0.96
C LYS A 84 2.38 -5.02 -1.71
N SER A 85 2.73 -6.29 -1.46
CA SER A 85 3.88 -6.94 -2.11
C SER A 85 3.69 -7.00 -3.63
N ALA A 86 4.74 -6.66 -4.39
CA ALA A 86 4.78 -6.73 -5.86
C ALA A 86 5.13 -8.13 -6.40
N LYS A 87 5.35 -9.12 -5.52
CA LYS A 87 5.88 -10.45 -5.87
C LYS A 87 4.82 -11.52 -6.16
N GLU A 88 3.55 -11.21 -5.89
CA GLU A 88 2.45 -12.18 -6.04
C GLU A 88 1.66 -11.92 -7.32
N GLU A 89 0.73 -12.83 -7.68
CA GLU A 89 -0.14 -12.79 -8.87
C GLU A 89 -0.97 -11.49 -8.95
N GLU A 90 -0.30 -10.40 -9.28
CA GLU A 90 -0.87 -9.16 -9.72
C GLU A 90 -0.96 -9.21 -11.25
N PRO A 91 -2.11 -8.80 -11.80
CA PRO A 91 -3.29 -8.31 -11.09
C PRO A 91 -4.11 -9.45 -10.46
N ALA A 92 -4.80 -9.13 -9.36
CA ALA A 92 -5.59 -10.09 -8.59
C ALA A 92 -6.47 -10.99 -9.50
N PRO A 93 -6.42 -12.32 -9.33
CA PRO A 93 -7.12 -13.23 -10.20
C PRO A 93 -8.63 -13.09 -10.06
N LEU A 94 -9.36 -13.28 -11.16
CA LEU A 94 -10.84 -13.29 -11.14
C LEU A 94 -11.40 -14.45 -10.30
N LYS A 95 -10.55 -15.44 -9.96
CA LYS A 95 -10.86 -16.62 -9.16
C LYS A 95 -11.57 -16.27 -7.85
N ASP A 96 -11.08 -15.30 -7.09
CA ASP A 96 -11.68 -14.96 -5.79
C ASP A 96 -13.11 -14.43 -5.92
N VAL A 97 -13.40 -13.72 -7.02
CA VAL A 97 -14.76 -13.25 -7.35
C VAL A 97 -15.65 -14.45 -7.70
N LEU A 98 -15.16 -15.38 -8.52
CA LEU A 98 -15.89 -16.58 -8.91
C LEU A 98 -16.17 -17.48 -7.71
N ASP A 99 -15.20 -17.66 -6.83
CA ASP A 99 -15.35 -18.47 -5.62
C ASP A 99 -16.35 -17.84 -4.64
N ALA A 100 -16.34 -16.51 -4.49
CA ALA A 100 -17.31 -15.81 -3.65
C ALA A 100 -18.75 -15.94 -4.19
N LEU A 101 -18.93 -15.91 -5.53
CA LEU A 101 -20.23 -16.14 -6.17
C LEU A 101 -20.70 -17.59 -5.98
N ALA A 102 -19.79 -18.56 -6.17
CA ALA A 102 -20.07 -19.97 -5.94
C ALA A 102 -20.48 -20.24 -4.49
N HIS A 103 -19.79 -19.64 -3.52
CA HIS A 103 -20.15 -19.72 -2.10
C HIS A 103 -21.56 -19.18 -1.81
N LYS A 104 -22.00 -18.14 -2.52
CA LYS A 104 -23.38 -17.61 -2.44
C LYS A 104 -24.37 -18.32 -3.36
N LYS A 105 -23.95 -19.39 -4.06
CA LYS A 105 -24.77 -20.15 -5.02
C LYS A 105 -25.34 -19.26 -6.13
N VAL A 106 -24.61 -18.23 -6.52
CA VAL A 106 -24.95 -17.35 -7.63
C VAL A 106 -24.19 -17.86 -8.85
N ASP A 107 -24.91 -18.15 -9.94
CA ASP A 107 -24.28 -18.54 -11.20
C ASP A 107 -23.69 -17.31 -11.90
N PRO A 108 -22.35 -17.16 -11.97
CA PRO A 108 -21.72 -16.07 -12.71
C PRO A 108 -22.07 -16.11 -14.20
N HIS A 109 -22.30 -17.29 -14.76
CA HIS A 109 -22.42 -17.52 -16.19
C HIS A 109 -23.82 -17.31 -16.74
N ALA A 110 -24.81 -17.06 -15.88
CA ALA A 110 -26.11 -16.54 -16.28
C ALA A 110 -26.05 -15.09 -16.82
N HIS A 111 -24.86 -14.45 -16.80
CA HIS A 111 -24.64 -13.06 -17.17
C HIS A 111 -23.64 -12.95 -18.33
N HIS A 112 -23.70 -11.83 -19.05
CA HIS A 112 -22.83 -11.59 -20.22
C HIS A 112 -21.35 -11.40 -19.86
N PHE A 113 -21.07 -10.70 -18.76
CA PHE A 113 -19.73 -10.30 -18.38
C PHE A 113 -19.47 -10.55 -16.90
N VAL A 114 -18.27 -11.05 -16.58
CA VAL A 114 -17.74 -11.12 -15.21
C VAL A 114 -16.37 -10.47 -15.21
N THR A 115 -16.21 -9.44 -14.36
CA THR A 115 -14.98 -8.66 -14.32
C THR A 115 -14.83 -7.87 -13.03
N PHE A 116 -13.63 -7.35 -12.78
CA PHE A 116 -13.41 -6.32 -11.79
C PHE A 116 -13.89 -4.95 -12.27
N ARG A 117 -14.38 -4.14 -11.31
CA ARG A 117 -14.78 -2.75 -11.54
C ARG A 117 -13.74 -1.93 -12.31
N ASN A 118 -12.45 -2.19 -12.07
CA ASN A 118 -11.35 -1.47 -12.73
C ASN A 118 -11.40 -1.55 -14.27
N ASN A 119 -11.77 -2.70 -14.84
CA ASN A 119 -11.89 -2.85 -16.30
C ASN A 119 -13.05 -2.02 -16.86
N LEU A 120 -14.17 -1.91 -16.12
CA LEU A 120 -15.28 -1.06 -16.52
C LEU A 120 -14.89 0.42 -16.49
N ASN A 121 -14.13 0.86 -15.48
CA ASN A 121 -13.59 2.22 -15.45
C ASN A 121 -12.72 2.51 -16.67
N LYS A 122 -11.79 1.61 -17.01
CA LYS A 122 -10.93 1.72 -18.19
C LYS A 122 -11.78 1.93 -19.46
N ILE A 123 -12.78 1.07 -19.69
CA ILE A 123 -13.70 1.17 -20.84
C ILE A 123 -14.45 2.51 -20.84
N MET A 124 -15.12 2.87 -19.73
CA MET A 124 -15.96 4.06 -19.66
C MET A 124 -15.17 5.37 -19.78
N LEU A 125 -13.92 5.39 -19.33
CA LEU A 125 -13.06 6.58 -19.39
C LEU A 125 -12.24 6.66 -20.68
N THR A 126 -12.24 5.62 -21.52
CA THR A 126 -11.43 5.57 -22.75
C THR A 126 -11.64 6.78 -23.65
N PRO A 127 -12.87 7.30 -23.87
CA PRO A 127 -13.07 8.48 -24.73
C PRO A 127 -12.42 9.77 -24.21
N PHE A 128 -12.05 9.82 -22.92
CA PHE A 128 -11.48 11.01 -22.27
C PHE A 128 -10.01 10.83 -21.86
N ASN A 129 -9.51 9.60 -21.86
CA ASN A 129 -8.16 9.29 -21.44
C ASN A 129 -7.19 9.32 -22.64
N ALA A 130 -6.41 10.38 -22.72
CA ALA A 130 -5.40 10.56 -23.77
C ALA A 130 -3.97 10.16 -23.34
N ARG A 131 -3.76 9.79 -22.07
CA ARG A 131 -2.42 9.62 -21.47
C ARG A 131 -2.09 8.16 -21.18
N ASP A 132 -3.05 7.45 -20.59
CA ASP A 132 -2.81 6.15 -19.99
C ASP A 132 -3.45 5.06 -20.83
N ASP A 133 -2.63 4.33 -21.58
CA ASP A 133 -3.05 3.11 -22.24
C ASP A 133 -3.46 2.03 -21.22
N TRP A 134 -4.24 1.07 -21.70
CA TRP A 134 -4.65 -0.07 -20.89
C TRP A 134 -4.85 -1.30 -21.75
N GLU A 135 -4.59 -2.46 -21.14
CA GLU A 135 -4.98 -3.75 -21.69
C GLU A 135 -5.82 -4.53 -20.69
N MET A 136 -6.52 -5.56 -21.21
CA MET A 136 -7.26 -6.53 -20.41
C MET A 136 -7.27 -7.88 -21.13
N GLY A 137 -7.23 -8.97 -20.36
CA GLY A 137 -7.39 -10.31 -20.90
C GLY A 137 -8.87 -10.60 -21.15
N VAL A 138 -9.20 -11.22 -22.28
CA VAL A 138 -10.58 -11.57 -22.62
C VAL A 138 -10.69 -13.06 -22.86
N GLN A 139 -11.57 -13.73 -22.12
CA GLN A 139 -11.84 -15.15 -22.28
C GLN A 139 -13.34 -15.39 -22.37
N ARG A 140 -13.78 -16.08 -23.43
CA ARG A 140 -15.16 -16.55 -23.55
C ARG A 140 -15.27 -17.96 -22.94
N VAL A 141 -16.19 -18.15 -22.01
CA VAL A 141 -16.52 -19.46 -21.44
C VAL A 141 -17.35 -20.23 -22.47
N GLY A 142 -16.86 -21.41 -22.87
CA GLY A 142 -17.34 -22.16 -24.04
C GLY A 142 -18.83 -22.48 -24.00
N ASP A 143 -19.27 -23.05 -22.88
CA ASP A 143 -20.61 -23.64 -22.73
C ASP A 143 -21.71 -22.59 -22.50
N THR A 144 -21.38 -21.49 -21.84
CA THR A 144 -22.35 -20.46 -21.44
C THR A 144 -22.29 -19.20 -22.29
N GLY A 145 -21.15 -18.98 -22.97
CA GLY A 145 -20.88 -17.75 -23.72
C GLY A 145 -20.56 -16.53 -22.86
N CYS A 146 -20.50 -16.69 -21.53
CA CYS A 146 -20.08 -15.64 -20.60
C CYS A 146 -18.66 -15.15 -20.93
N ILE A 147 -18.42 -13.85 -20.84
CA ILE A 147 -17.13 -13.23 -21.13
C ILE A 147 -16.45 -12.81 -19.82
N HIS A 148 -15.30 -13.39 -19.55
CA HIS A 148 -14.42 -12.98 -18.45
C HIS A 148 -13.45 -11.92 -18.95
N LEU A 149 -13.46 -10.76 -18.30
CA LEU A 149 -12.46 -9.71 -18.54
C LEU A 149 -11.49 -9.69 -17.35
N GLN A 150 -10.27 -10.15 -17.58
CA GLN A 150 -9.19 -10.18 -16.60
C GLN A 150 -8.41 -8.87 -16.65
N VAL A 151 -8.03 -8.35 -15.49
CA VAL A 151 -7.14 -7.18 -15.44
C VAL A 151 -5.80 -7.61 -16.02
N ARG A 152 -5.18 -6.72 -16.80
CA ARG A 152 -3.78 -6.82 -17.21
C ARG A 152 -3.15 -5.45 -17.15
N GLU A 153 -1.83 -5.45 -17.08
CA GLU A 153 -1.01 -4.24 -17.13
C GLU A 153 -0.30 -4.17 -18.47
N THR A 154 -0.18 -2.97 -19.02
CA THR A 154 0.58 -2.77 -20.25
C THR A 154 2.07 -2.94 -19.95
N ALA A 155 2.84 -3.41 -20.93
CA ALA A 155 4.29 -3.51 -20.79
C ALA A 155 4.92 -2.16 -20.40
N ARG A 156 4.39 -1.05 -20.94
CA ARG A 156 4.79 0.31 -20.58
C ARG A 156 4.60 0.59 -19.09
N LYS A 157 3.40 0.35 -18.56
CA LYS A 157 3.09 0.58 -17.14
C LYS A 157 3.96 -0.29 -16.22
N ALA A 158 4.16 -1.57 -16.58
CA ALA A 158 5.02 -2.46 -15.82
C ALA A 158 6.49 -1.99 -15.80
N GLN A 159 7.00 -1.45 -16.92
CA GLN A 159 8.34 -0.88 -16.99
C GLN A 159 8.47 0.42 -16.18
N GLU A 160 7.49 1.32 -16.26
CA GLU A 160 7.45 2.55 -15.48
C GLU A 160 7.43 2.28 -13.97
N GLU A 161 6.63 1.30 -13.52
CA GLU A 161 6.58 0.89 -12.11
C GLU A 161 7.87 0.21 -11.65
N ALA A 162 8.49 -0.63 -12.48
CA ALA A 162 9.79 -1.23 -12.17
C ALA A 162 10.89 -0.18 -12.03
N ALA A 163 10.94 0.80 -12.93
CA ALA A 163 11.89 1.91 -12.87
C ALA A 163 11.65 2.81 -11.65
N ALA A 164 10.39 3.11 -11.33
CA ALA A 164 10.04 3.88 -10.13
C ALA A 164 10.42 3.13 -8.84
N ALA A 165 10.22 1.81 -8.80
CA ALA A 165 10.62 0.98 -7.67
C ALA A 165 12.15 0.94 -7.49
N GLU A 166 12.90 0.87 -8.59
CA GLU A 166 14.37 0.94 -8.57
C GLU A 166 14.86 2.29 -8.04
N ALA A 167 14.30 3.40 -8.56
CA ALA A 167 14.63 4.75 -8.08
C ALA A 167 14.27 4.95 -6.59
N ALA A 168 13.14 4.40 -6.15
CA ALA A 168 12.76 4.43 -4.74
C ALA A 168 13.73 3.64 -3.85
N ALA A 169 14.18 2.47 -4.31
CA ALA A 169 15.17 1.66 -3.61
C ALA A 169 16.54 2.36 -3.52
N GLU A 170 16.98 3.02 -4.59
CA GLU A 170 18.19 3.83 -4.60
C GLU A 170 18.08 5.01 -3.62
N ALA A 171 16.98 5.75 -3.66
CA ALA A 171 16.72 6.84 -2.73
C ALA A 171 16.67 6.37 -1.26
N ALA A 172 16.18 5.16 -1.00
CA ALA A 172 16.19 4.56 0.34
C ALA A 172 17.64 4.28 0.82
N ARG A 173 18.52 3.77 -0.06
CA ARG A 173 19.93 3.54 0.27
C ARG A 173 20.65 4.83 0.65
N HIS A 174 20.46 5.89 -0.14
CA HIS A 174 21.05 7.20 0.16
C HIS A 174 20.56 7.78 1.50
N ARG A 175 19.30 7.54 1.87
CA ARG A 175 18.78 7.97 3.18
C ARG A 175 19.43 7.22 4.34
N VAL A 176 19.66 5.91 4.20
CA VAL A 176 20.35 5.12 5.24
C VAL A 176 21.78 5.60 5.41
N GLU A 177 22.53 5.79 4.31
CA GLU A 177 23.91 6.30 4.38
C GLU A 177 23.97 7.69 5.02
N ALA A 178 23.03 8.57 4.69
CA ALA A 178 22.94 9.89 5.31
C ALA A 178 22.64 9.81 6.82
N ALA A 179 21.73 8.93 7.23
CA ALA A 179 21.39 8.72 8.64
C ALA A 179 22.59 8.18 9.45
N GLU A 180 23.37 7.26 8.87
CA GLU A 180 24.59 6.75 9.50
C GLU A 180 25.64 7.86 9.69
N LYS A 181 25.83 8.73 8.70
CA LYS A 181 26.75 9.89 8.82
C LYS A 181 26.30 10.87 9.90
N VAL A 182 25.01 11.14 10.00
CA VAL A 182 24.44 12.00 11.06
C VAL A 182 24.66 11.36 12.43
N ALA A 183 24.36 10.07 12.58
CA ALA A 183 24.58 9.34 13.84
C ALA A 183 26.05 9.32 14.25
N ALA A 184 26.98 9.15 13.30
CA ALA A 184 28.42 9.23 13.56
C ALA A 184 28.85 10.63 14.04
N ALA A 185 28.37 11.69 13.38
CA ALA A 185 28.65 13.07 13.78
C ALA A 185 28.09 13.40 15.17
N GLU A 186 26.88 12.93 15.51
CA GLU A 186 26.30 13.06 16.84
C GLU A 186 27.10 12.31 17.91
N ALA A 187 27.60 11.11 17.59
CA ALA A 187 28.46 10.35 18.48
C ALA A 187 29.79 11.07 18.74
N GLU A 188 30.44 11.60 17.69
CA GLU A 188 31.67 12.40 17.82
C GLU A 188 31.44 13.67 18.65
N ALA A 189 30.31 14.36 18.43
CA ALA A 189 29.93 15.53 19.22
C ALA A 189 29.79 15.21 20.71
N LYS A 190 29.14 14.09 21.05
CA LYS A 190 29.01 13.61 22.44
C LYS A 190 30.37 13.28 23.07
N VAL A 191 31.26 12.62 22.34
CA VAL A 191 32.63 12.32 22.82
C VAL A 191 33.40 13.62 23.08
N ARG A 192 33.30 14.60 22.19
CA ARG A 192 33.95 15.91 22.35
C ARG A 192 33.40 16.68 23.55
N GLU A 193 32.10 16.62 23.77
CA GLU A 193 31.46 17.23 24.94
C GLU A 193 31.93 16.58 26.25
N GLN A 194 31.98 15.24 26.31
CA GLN A 194 32.50 14.50 27.46
C GLN A 194 33.97 14.83 27.75
N ALA A 195 34.81 14.91 26.70
CA ALA A 195 36.21 15.31 26.84
C ALA A 195 36.35 16.74 27.40
N ARG A 196 35.50 17.68 26.95
CA ARG A 196 35.47 19.04 27.49
C ARG A 196 35.04 19.07 28.95
N ALA A 197 34.02 18.30 29.33
CA ALA A 197 33.57 18.19 30.70
C ALA A 197 34.67 17.62 31.62
N ALA A 198 35.38 16.59 31.18
CA ALA A 198 36.52 16.01 31.89
C ALA A 198 37.66 17.01 32.10
N ALA A 199 38.02 17.79 31.07
CA ALA A 199 39.05 18.82 31.17
C ALA A 199 38.67 19.94 32.16
N VAL A 200 37.41 20.38 32.17
CA VAL A 200 36.91 21.37 33.14
C VAL A 200 36.95 20.81 34.57
N ALA A 201 36.59 19.54 34.77
CA ALA A 201 36.67 18.89 36.07
C ALA A 201 38.12 18.79 36.59
N GLN A 202 39.07 18.43 35.72
CA GLN A 202 40.50 18.40 36.08
C GLN A 202 41.06 19.79 36.42
N SER A 203 40.67 20.84 35.67
CA SER A 203 41.07 22.22 35.97
C SER A 203 40.53 22.71 37.33
N LYS A 204 39.30 22.34 37.70
CA LYS A 204 38.76 22.63 39.04
C LYS A 204 39.49 21.87 40.15
N LEU A 205 39.88 20.62 39.90
CA LEU A 205 40.68 19.81 40.82
C LEU A 205 42.08 20.40 41.06
N LEU A 206 42.71 20.95 40.02
CA LEU A 206 44.05 21.56 40.12
C LEU A 206 44.02 23.03 40.60
N GLY A 207 42.90 23.72 40.44
CA GLY A 207 42.70 25.11 40.92
C GLY A 207 42.29 25.23 42.39
N GLY A 208 42.08 24.11 43.09
CA GLY A 208 41.70 24.07 44.50
C GLY A 208 42.89 24.01 45.45
N SER A 209 43.74 25.03 45.50
CA SER A 209 44.65 25.22 46.65
C SER A 209 45.16 26.66 46.76
N ALA A 210 44.49 27.47 47.59
CA ALA A 210 45.12 28.45 48.47
C ALA A 210 44.16 28.83 49.62
N ASN A 211 44.67 28.69 50.85
CA ASN A 211 44.20 29.16 52.17
C ASN A 211 43.27 28.30 53.06
N ALA A 212 43.93 27.47 53.90
CA ALA A 212 43.99 27.48 55.38
C ALA A 212 42.71 27.41 56.27
N PRO A 213 42.84 26.91 57.54
CA PRO A 213 41.84 26.06 58.20
C PRO A 213 40.94 26.76 59.23
N GLY A 214 39.81 26.12 59.55
CA GLY A 214 38.96 26.45 60.69
C GLY A 214 37.65 25.65 60.70
N SER A 215 37.64 24.48 61.35
CA SER A 215 36.42 23.72 61.71
C SER A 215 35.80 24.27 63.01
N PRO A 216 34.65 23.76 63.54
CA PRO A 216 33.55 22.99 62.93
C PRO A 216 32.15 23.54 63.34
N SER A 217 31.07 23.05 62.70
CA SER A 217 29.80 22.84 63.44
C SER A 217 28.95 21.74 62.82
N LEU A 218 28.54 20.80 63.68
CA LEU A 218 27.65 19.67 63.47
C LEU A 218 26.21 20.10 63.14
N SER A 219 25.53 19.36 62.26
CA SER A 219 24.17 18.85 62.54
C SER A 219 23.70 17.82 61.51
N ALA A 220 23.40 16.63 62.03
CA ALA A 220 22.30 15.73 61.68
C ALA A 220 22.04 15.36 60.21
N ALA A 221 22.39 14.12 59.88
CA ALA A 221 21.74 13.30 58.86
C ALA A 221 21.18 12.04 59.55
N THR A 222 20.23 11.38 58.87
CA THR A 222 19.29 10.29 59.26
C THR A 222 17.93 10.88 59.64
N ASP A 223 16.82 10.57 59.00
CA ASP A 223 16.39 9.34 58.34
C ASP A 223 15.17 9.70 57.47
N GLU A 224 14.94 9.02 56.35
CA GLU A 224 13.66 8.39 56.03
C GLU A 224 13.59 7.94 54.56
N SER A 225 13.16 6.69 54.46
CA SER A 225 12.60 5.98 53.32
C SER A 225 11.70 6.81 52.40
N LEU A 226 11.64 6.42 51.12
CA LEU A 226 10.37 6.24 50.41
C LEU A 226 10.53 5.33 49.18
N SER A 227 9.71 4.30 49.19
CA SER A 227 9.42 3.34 48.12
C SER A 227 8.40 3.91 47.11
N LEU A 228 8.08 3.09 46.11
CA LEU A 228 6.99 3.17 45.11
C LEU A 228 7.31 3.95 43.82
N GLY A 229 7.05 3.42 42.62
CA GLY A 229 6.30 2.19 42.31
C GLY A 229 6.44 1.77 40.85
N GLN A 230 6.27 0.45 40.67
CA GLN A 230 5.74 -0.16 39.47
C GLN A 230 4.37 0.45 39.13
N THR A 231 4.09 0.58 37.85
CA THR A 231 2.71 0.50 37.36
C THR A 231 2.68 -0.51 36.22
N ASP A 232 2.22 -1.70 36.57
CA ASP A 232 1.62 -2.65 35.64
C ASP A 232 0.22 -2.14 35.23
N SER A 233 -0.14 -2.48 33.98
CA SER A 233 -1.43 -2.96 33.46
C SER A 233 -2.79 -2.34 33.85
N GLU A 234 -3.74 -2.54 32.91
CA GLU A 234 -5.21 -2.44 32.99
C GLU A 234 -5.79 -1.03 32.77
N ALA A 235 -6.95 -0.80 32.13
CA ALA A 235 -7.89 -1.60 31.35
C ALA A 235 -8.97 -0.62 30.80
N SER A 236 -9.78 -1.10 29.85
CA SER A 236 -11.19 -0.74 29.64
C SER A 236 -11.58 0.57 28.93
N ALA A 237 -12.27 0.39 27.80
CA ALA A 237 -13.63 0.92 27.53
C ALA A 237 -14.13 0.21 26.24
N VAL A 238 -15.05 -0.76 26.32
CA VAL A 238 -16.52 -0.57 26.26
C VAL A 238 -16.92 0.32 25.09
N TRP A 239 -17.38 -0.29 23.98
CA TRP A 239 -18.72 -0.21 23.35
C TRP A 239 -18.76 -1.19 22.16
#